data_AF-A0A535JUH7-F1
#
_entry.id   AF-A0A535JUH7-F1
#
_cell.length_a   1.000
_cell.length_b   1.000
_cell.length_c   1.000
_cell.angle_alpha   90.00
_cell.angle_beta   90.00
_cell.angle_gamma   90.00
#
_symmetry.space_group_name_H-M   'P 1'
#
loop_
_entity.id
_entity.type
_entity.pdbx_description
1 polymer ?
#
loop_
_entity_poly.entity_id
_entity_poly.type
_entity_poly.pdbx_seq_one_letter_code
_entity_poly.pdbx_strand_id
1 'polypeptide(L)'
;MLHRAIARILDAQGVWADPLGKLFVAIFSALYKPVPILKDFLNGVWLGHPLHPAITDVPIGAFVVALVLDLMGARPAATTAIGVGVLFMIIAALVGYADYIDLEGTPRRFGSVHSS
;
A
#
# COMPACT_ATOMS: atom_id res chain seq x y z
N MET A 1 -7.58 4.90 27.12
CA MET A 1 -8.94 5.20 26.61
C MET A 1 -8.95 5.41 25.10
N LEU A 2 -7.94 6.11 24.55
CA LEU A 2 -7.76 6.37 23.12
C LEU A 2 -7.80 5.12 22.22
N HIS A 3 -7.04 4.06 22.56
CA HIS A 3 -7.02 2.82 21.76
C HIS A 3 -8.42 2.21 21.54
N ARG A 4 -9.26 2.18 22.59
CA ARG A 4 -10.65 1.67 22.50
C ARG A 4 -11.55 2.59 21.66
N ALA A 5 -11.30 3.89 21.68
CA ALA A 5 -12.03 4.84 20.84
C ALA A 5 -11.67 4.65 19.36
N ILE A 6 -10.38 4.52 19.04
CA ILE A 6 -9.90 4.26 17.67
C ILE A 6 -10.43 2.91 17.16
N ALA A 7 -10.36 1.86 17.97
CA ALA A 7 -10.87 0.54 17.60
C ALA A 7 -12.36 0.60 17.24
N ARG A 8 -13.19 1.32 18.01
CA ARG A 8 -14.62 1.51 17.70
C ARG A 8 -14.85 2.23 16.37
N ILE A 9 -14.06 3.25 16.05
CA ILE A 9 -14.18 3.99 14.78
C ILE A 9 -13.84 3.06 13.60
N LEU A 10 -12.77 2.28 13.73
CA LEU A 10 -12.34 1.34 12.69
C LEU A 10 -13.32 0.16 12.56
N ASP A 11 -13.87 -0.34 13.66
CA ASP A 11 -14.91 -1.38 13.63
C ASP A 11 -16.18 -0.89 12.94
N ALA A 12 -16.55 0.38 13.13
CA ALA A 12 -17.67 1.00 12.42
C ALA A 12 -17.44 1.05 10.90
N GLN A 13 -16.19 1.05 10.42
CA GLN A 13 -15.90 0.99 8.99
C GLN A 13 -16.17 -0.39 8.38
N GLY A 14 -16.35 -1.44 9.19
CA GLY A 14 -16.56 -2.81 8.71
C GLY A 14 -17.73 -2.96 7.74
N VAL A 15 -18.75 -2.10 7.82
CA VAL A 15 -19.92 -2.12 6.94
C VAL A 15 -19.54 -2.01 5.46
N TRP A 16 -18.54 -1.18 5.12
CA TRP A 16 -18.06 -1.00 3.75
C TRP A 16 -16.68 -1.61 3.52
N ALA A 17 -15.82 -1.64 4.54
CA ALA A 17 -14.46 -2.14 4.44
C ALA A 17 -14.42 -3.67 4.27
N ASP A 18 -15.27 -4.41 4.98
CA ASP A 18 -15.28 -5.88 4.88
C ASP A 18 -15.72 -6.38 3.48
N PRO A 19 -16.80 -5.87 2.85
CA PRO A 19 -17.15 -6.28 1.49
C PRO A 19 -16.13 -5.82 0.45
N LEU A 20 -15.59 -4.60 0.56
CA LEU A 20 -14.52 -4.12 -0.32
C LEU A 20 -13.27 -5.01 -0.19
N GLY A 21 -12.91 -5.37 1.04
CA GLY A 21 -11.78 -6.22 1.30
C GLY A 21 -11.93 -7.63 0.73
N LYS A 22 -13.14 -8.20 0.76
CA LYS A 22 -13.45 -9.47 0.08
C LYS A 22 -13.29 -9.35 -1.45
N LEU A 23 -13.73 -8.24 -2.03
CA LEU A 23 -13.54 -7.96 -3.46
C LEU A 23 -12.05 -7.89 -3.83
N PHE A 24 -11.25 -7.15 -3.07
CA PHE A 24 -9.80 -7.07 -3.28
C PHE A 24 -9.13 -8.43 -3.13
N VAL A 25 -9.46 -9.19 -2.08
CA VAL A 25 -8.93 -10.56 -1.92
C VAL A 25 -9.28 -11.42 -3.13
N ALA A 26 -10.50 -11.34 -3.67
CA ALA A 26 -10.91 -12.12 -4.83
C ALA A 26 -10.09 -11.76 -6.08
N ILE A 27 -9.94 -10.46 -6.38
CA ILE A 27 -9.18 -9.97 -7.55
C ILE A 27 -7.71 -10.35 -7.44
N PHE A 28 -7.06 -10.00 -6.33
CA PHE A 28 -5.62 -10.17 -6.18
C PHE A 28 -5.22 -11.61 -5.89
N SER A 29 -6.08 -12.42 -5.25
CA SER A 29 -5.83 -13.86 -5.14
C SER A 29 -5.82 -14.54 -6.50
N ALA A 30 -6.72 -14.15 -7.40
CA ALA A 30 -6.74 -14.68 -8.77
C ALA A 30 -5.47 -14.31 -9.55
N LEU A 31 -4.88 -13.14 -9.26
CA LEU A 31 -3.63 -12.69 -9.88
C LEU A 31 -2.38 -13.40 -9.30
N TYR A 32 -2.28 -13.50 -7.97
CA TYR A 32 -1.03 -13.91 -7.31
C TYR A 32 -0.96 -15.42 -6.99
N LYS A 33 -2.06 -16.05 -6.57
CA LYS A 33 -2.03 -17.47 -6.15
C LYS A 33 -1.62 -18.45 -7.26
N PRO A 34 -1.97 -18.25 -8.54
CA PRO A 34 -1.51 -19.13 -9.62
C PRO A 34 0.00 -19.06 -9.88
N VAL A 35 0.69 -18.01 -9.41
CA VAL A 35 2.12 -17.79 -9.65
C VAL A 35 2.84 -17.56 -8.31
N PRO A 36 3.09 -18.62 -7.51
CA PRO A 36 3.66 -18.48 -6.16
C PRO A 36 5.00 -17.74 -6.13
N ILE A 37 5.85 -17.95 -7.13
CA ILE A 37 7.15 -17.27 -7.24
C ILE A 37 6.97 -15.75 -7.32
N LEU A 38 5.98 -15.27 -8.07
CA LEU A 38 5.67 -13.85 -8.16
C LEU A 38 5.15 -13.33 -6.81
N LYS A 39 4.25 -14.08 -6.17
CA LYS A 39 3.72 -13.73 -4.85
C LYS A 39 4.84 -13.62 -3.81
N ASP A 40 5.71 -14.63 -3.71
CA ASP A 40 6.81 -14.67 -2.73
C ASP A 40 7.83 -13.57 -2.97
N PHE A 41 8.09 -13.25 -4.25
CA PHE A 41 8.94 -12.12 -4.63
C PHE A 41 8.35 -10.79 -4.18
N LEU A 42 7.05 -10.56 -4.44
CA LEU A 42 6.35 -9.33 -4.06
C LEU A 42 6.11 -9.23 -2.55
N ASN A 43 5.92 -10.35 -1.85
CA ASN A 43 5.84 -10.38 -0.39
C ASN A 43 7.18 -10.00 0.24
N GLY A 44 8.31 -10.35 -0.39
CA GLY A 44 9.65 -10.02 0.10
C GLY A 44 10.35 -11.17 0.83
N VAL A 45 9.97 -12.43 0.54
CA VAL A 45 10.61 -13.62 1.13
C VAL A 45 12.13 -13.62 0.93
N TRP A 46 12.60 -13.17 -0.24
CA TRP A 46 14.03 -13.04 -0.56
C TRP A 46 14.74 -11.94 0.24
N LEU A 47 14.01 -10.92 0.69
CA LEU A 47 14.53 -9.80 1.49
C LEU A 47 14.55 -10.16 2.99
N GLY A 48 13.75 -11.15 3.41
CA GLY A 48 13.51 -11.48 4.82
C GLY A 48 12.57 -10.48 5.53
N HIS A 49 12.07 -9.48 4.81
CA HIS A 49 11.16 -8.44 5.29
C HIS A 49 10.12 -8.09 4.23
N PRO A 50 8.95 -7.55 4.63
CA PRO A 50 7.93 -7.12 3.69
C PRO A 50 8.47 -6.10 2.69
N LEU A 51 8.24 -6.33 1.40
CA LEU A 51 8.72 -5.43 0.36
C LEU A 51 7.88 -4.15 0.28
N HIS A 52 6.59 -4.19 0.65
CA HIS A 52 5.70 -3.04 0.57
C HIS A 52 6.23 -1.81 1.33
N PRO A 53 6.57 -1.90 2.64
CA PRO A 53 7.17 -0.78 3.36
C PRO A 53 8.47 -0.26 2.72
N ALA A 54 9.35 -1.15 2.24
CA ALA A 54 10.59 -0.74 1.61
C ALA A 54 10.35 0.07 0.32
N ILE A 55 9.33 -0.30 -0.47
CA ILE A 55 8.97 0.43 -1.69
C ILE A 55 8.30 1.78 -1.36
N THR A 56 7.59 1.91 -0.24
CA THR A 56 6.96 3.19 0.17
C THR A 56 7.97 4.30 0.49
N ASP A 57 9.23 3.97 0.75
CA ASP A 57 10.28 4.99 0.94
C ASP A 57 10.54 5.80 -0.35
N VAL A 58 10.33 5.20 -1.53
CA VAL A 58 10.53 5.87 -2.82
C VAL A 58 9.56 7.04 -3.02
N PRO A 59 8.23 6.89 -2.92
CA PRO A 59 7.32 8.01 -3.05
C PRO A 59 7.52 9.07 -1.95
N ILE A 60 7.87 8.65 -0.72
CA ILE A 60 8.22 9.59 0.36
C ILE A 60 9.40 10.47 -0.07
N GLY A 61 10.51 9.86 -0.49
CA GLY A 61 11.70 10.58 -0.95
C GLY A 61 11.42 11.43 -2.19
N ALA A 62 10.66 10.90 -3.15
CA ALA A 62 10.32 11.60 -4.39
C ALA A 62 9.50 12.87 -4.12
N PHE A 63 8.54 12.84 -3.21
CA PHE A 63 7.76 14.03 -2.85
C PHE A 63 8.55 15.04 -2.01
N VAL A 64 9.46 14.59 -1.15
CA VAL A 64 10.40 15.49 -0.46
C VAL A 64 11.30 16.20 -1.48
N VAL A 65 11.85 15.47 -2.45
CA VAL A 65 12.66 16.04 -3.53
C VAL A 65 11.84 17.01 -4.38
N ALA A 66 10.60 16.64 -4.74
CA ALA A 66 9.71 17.51 -5.49
C ALA A 66 9.46 18.85 -4.78
N LEU A 67 9.21 18.81 -3.47
CA LEU A 67 9.02 20.01 -2.65
C LEU A 67 10.27 20.91 -2.68
N VAL A 68 11.46 20.34 -2.47
CA VAL A 68 12.71 21.10 -2.50
C VAL A 68 12.95 21.72 -3.87
N LEU A 69 12.73 20.96 -4.95
CA LEU A 69 12.90 21.45 -6.33
C LEU A 69 11.91 22.56 -6.67
N ASP A 70 10.66 22.47 -6.21
CA ASP A 70 9.66 23.52 -6.42
C ASP A 70 10.04 24.81 -5.69
N LEU A 71 10.52 24.71 -4.44
CA LEU A 71 11.03 25.85 -3.67
C LEU A 71 12.27 26.51 -4.31
N MET A 72 13.08 25.74 -5.03
CA MET A 72 14.23 26.24 -5.80
C MET A 72 13.85 26.81 -7.17
N GLY A 73 12.56 26.77 -7.55
CA GLY A 73 12.07 27.21 -8.86
C GLY A 73 12.30 26.21 -10.00
N ALA A 74 12.79 25.01 -9.71
CA ALA A 74 13.06 23.94 -10.68
C ALA A 74 11.80 23.12 -11.00
N ARG A 75 10.71 23.80 -11.40
CA ARG A 75 9.37 23.22 -11.59
C ARG A 75 9.32 21.99 -12.51
N PRO A 76 10.01 21.94 -13.66
CA PRO A 76 9.98 20.73 -14.50
C PRO A 76 10.54 19.49 -13.79
N ALA A 77 11.63 19.66 -13.03
CA ALA A 77 12.23 18.57 -12.27
C ALA A 77 11.35 18.14 -11.09
N ALA A 78 10.67 19.09 -10.43
CA ALA A 78 9.67 18.79 -9.40
C ALA A 78 8.53 17.94 -9.97
N THR A 79 8.00 18.27 -11.15
CA THR A 79 6.98 17.48 -11.84
C THR A 79 7.46 16.05 -12.15
N THR A 80 8.71 15.90 -12.61
CA THR A 80 9.29 14.56 -12.82
C THR A 80 9.36 13.77 -11.52
N ALA A 81 9.81 14.39 -10.42
CA ALA A 81 9.87 13.74 -9.11
C ALA A 81 8.48 13.31 -8.61
N ILE A 82 7.43 14.13 -8.82
CA ILE A 82 6.05 13.72 -8.54
C ILE A 82 5.66 12.51 -9.38
N GLY A 83 5.99 12.50 -10.68
CA GLY A 83 5.73 11.36 -11.56
C GLY A 83 6.37 10.06 -11.08
N VAL A 84 7.63 10.13 -10.63
CA VAL A 84 8.32 8.99 -10.00
C VAL A 84 7.59 8.53 -8.74
N GLY A 85 7.18 9.46 -7.87
CA GLY A 85 6.42 9.15 -6.67
C GLY A 85 5.12 8.41 -6.98
N VAL A 86 4.31 8.93 -7.91
CA VAL A 86 3.04 8.29 -8.31
C VAL A 86 3.27 6.89 -8.88
N LEU A 87 4.29 6.71 -9.73
CA LEU A 87 4.63 5.39 -10.26
C LEU A 87 4.94 4.40 -9.14
N PHE A 88 5.78 4.79 -8.18
CA PHE A 88 6.14 3.91 -7.08
C PHE A 88 5.03 3.73 -6.04
N MET A 89 4.05 4.65 -5.93
CA MET A 89 2.82 4.41 -5.16
C MET A 89 2.01 3.25 -5.76
N ILE A 90 1.90 3.18 -7.09
CA ILE A 90 1.20 2.07 -7.77
C ILE A 90 1.95 0.75 -7.53
N ILE A 91 3.28 0.76 -7.66
CA ILE A 91 4.12 -0.42 -7.40
C ILE A 91 3.95 -0.85 -5.92
N ALA A 92 4.05 0.09 -4.97
CA ALA A 92 3.86 -0.19 -3.55
C ALA A 92 2.48 -0.82 -3.29
N ALA A 93 1.42 -0.30 -3.89
CA ALA A 93 0.08 -0.87 -3.75
C ALA A 93 0.01 -2.32 -4.23
N LEU A 94 0.56 -2.63 -5.43
CA LEU A 94 0.60 -3.99 -5.97
C LEU A 94 1.41 -4.94 -5.08
N VAL A 95 2.56 -4.48 -4.59
CA VAL A 95 3.41 -5.24 -3.64
C VAL A 95 2.64 -5.49 -2.35
N GLY A 96 1.97 -4.48 -1.80
CA GLY A 96 1.19 -4.60 -0.57
C GLY A 96 -0.02 -5.53 -0.71
N TYR A 97 -0.61 -5.61 -1.90
CA TYR A 97 -1.68 -6.56 -2.15
C TYR A 97 -1.21 -8.03 -2.13
N ALA A 98 0.08 -8.31 -2.37
CA ALA A 98 0.62 -9.66 -2.22
C ALA A 98 0.60 -10.14 -0.75
N ASP A 99 0.77 -9.22 0.21
CA ASP A 99 0.64 -9.48 1.65
C ASP A 99 -0.84 -9.49 2.07
N TYR A 100 -1.62 -8.55 1.53
CA TYR A 100 -3.00 -8.31 1.89
C TYR A 100 -3.92 -9.53 1.70
N ILE A 101 -3.69 -10.34 0.65
CA ILE A 101 -4.54 -11.50 0.34
C ILE A 101 -4.50 -12.59 1.41
N ASP A 102 -3.48 -12.58 2.27
CA ASP A 102 -3.34 -13.53 3.39
C ASP A 102 -3.88 -12.96 4.71
N LEU A 103 -4.35 -11.70 4.73
CA LEU A 103 -4.93 -11.08 5.92
C LEU A 103 -6.37 -11.54 6.15
N GLU A 104 -6.73 -11.69 7.43
CA GLU A 104 -8.09 -12.01 7.88
C GLU A 104 -8.54 -11.06 9.00
N GLY A 105 -9.83 -11.08 9.32
CA GLY A 105 -10.41 -10.34 10.45
C GLY A 105 -10.04 -8.85 10.48
N THR A 106 -9.62 -8.38 11.66
CA THR A 106 -9.28 -6.98 11.92
C THR A 106 -8.10 -6.47 11.07
N PRO A 107 -6.97 -7.19 10.93
CA PRO A 107 -5.90 -6.78 10.02
C PRO A 107 -6.37 -6.52 8.59
N ARG A 108 -7.23 -7.40 8.04
CA ARG A 108 -7.77 -7.18 6.69
C ARG A 108 -8.65 -5.93 6.63
N ARG A 109 -9.54 -5.74 7.60
CA ARG A 109 -10.40 -4.55 7.66
C ARG A 109 -9.57 -3.26 7.68
N PHE A 110 -8.50 -3.23 8.48
CA PHE A 110 -7.63 -2.06 8.56
C PHE A 110 -6.87 -1.86 7.25
N GLY A 111 -6.40 -2.93 6.63
CA GLY A 111 -5.81 -2.89 5.29
C GLY A 111 -6.79 -2.33 4.25
N SER A 112 -8.06 -2.76 4.27
CA SER A 112 -9.10 -2.24 3.39
C SER A 112 -9.29 -0.73 3.56
N VAL A 113 -9.37 -0.26 4.81
CA VAL A 113 -9.51 1.18 5.13
C VAL A 113 -8.27 1.97 4.72
N HIS A 114 -7.08 1.38 4.84
CA HIS A 114 -5.84 2.02 4.41
C HIS A 114 -5.74 2.11 2.87
N SER A 115 -6.25 1.11 2.16
CA SER A 115 -6.17 0.99 0.69
C SER A 115 -7.30 1.69 -0.08
N SER A 116 -8.29 2.24 0.62
CA SER A 116 -9.52 2.85 0.06
C SER A 116 -9.45 4.35 -0.09
#